data_AF-A0A7X0LTN4-F1
#
_entry.id   AF-A0A7X0LTN4-F1
#
_cell.length_a   1.000
_cell.length_b   1.000
_cell.length_c   1.000
_cell.angle_alpha   90.00
_cell.angle_beta   90.00
_cell.angle_gamma   90.00
#
_symmetry.space_group_name_H-M   'P 1'
#
loop_
_entity.id
_entity.type
_entity.pdbx_description
1 polymer ?
#
loop_
_entity_poly.entity_id
_entity_poly.type
_entity_poly.pdbx_seq_one_letter_code
_entity_poly.pdbx_strand_id
1 'polypeptide(L)'
;MYKIHFVDAFSQEILKEENREDLHAVTELFRSSQNPNVIDCIITDGKNRTRRGKFVTCTINEENNDKIYKLHFKMMPEKIQA
;
A
#
# COMPACT_ATOMS: atom_id res chain seq x y z
N MET A 1 -16.22 3.99 7.38
CA MET A 1 -15.56 3.11 6.40
C MET A 1 -14.12 3.56 6.28
N TYR A 2 -13.15 2.66 6.21
CA TYR A 2 -11.74 3.00 6.11
C TYR A 2 -11.23 2.73 4.71
N LYS A 3 -10.53 3.72 4.15
CA LYS A 3 -10.00 3.64 2.80
C LYS A 3 -8.51 3.39 2.86
N ILE A 4 -8.02 2.38 2.15
CA ILE A 4 -6.60 2.04 2.06
C ILE A 4 -6.14 2.26 0.62
N HIS A 5 -5.10 3.05 0.45
CA HIS A 5 -4.39 3.25 -0.80
C HIS A 5 -3.01 2.61 -0.72
N PHE A 6 -2.73 1.74 -1.69
CA PHE A 6 -1.38 1.22 -1.93
C PHE A 6 -0.72 2.15 -2.94
N VAL A 7 0.32 2.84 -2.51
CA VAL A 7 0.96 3.92 -3.26
C VAL A 7 2.37 3.54 -3.61
N ASP A 8 2.80 3.78 -4.85
CA ASP A 8 4.20 3.73 -5.22
C ASP A 8 4.93 4.91 -4.55
N ALA A 9 5.91 4.62 -3.70
CA ALA A 9 6.63 5.64 -2.94
C ALA A 9 7.41 6.61 -3.83
N PHE A 10 7.79 6.20 -5.05
CA PHE A 10 8.55 7.03 -5.99
C PHE A 10 7.63 7.85 -6.90
N SER A 11 6.69 7.22 -7.60
CA SER A 11 5.80 7.93 -8.53
C SER A 11 4.60 8.61 -7.86
N GLN A 12 4.32 8.27 -6.59
CA GLN A 12 3.10 8.66 -5.87
C GLN A 12 1.81 8.16 -6.54
N GLU A 13 1.92 7.18 -7.45
CA GLU A 13 0.78 6.57 -8.14
C GLU A 13 0.04 5.62 -7.18
N ILE A 14 -1.29 5.72 -7.17
CA ILE A 14 -2.15 4.76 -6.45
C ILE A 14 -2.24 3.48 -7.28
N LEU A 15 -1.59 2.43 -6.81
CA LEU A 15 -1.54 1.12 -7.47
C LEU A 15 -2.79 0.30 -7.21
N LYS A 16 -3.36 0.44 -6.01
CA LYS A 16 -4.55 -0.28 -5.56
C LYS A 16 -5.30 0.51 -4.50
N GLU A 17 -6.62 0.39 -4.52
CA GLU A 17 -7.52 0.92 -3.50
C GLU A 17 -8.31 -0.22 -2.87
N GLU A 18 -8.38 -0.25 -1.55
CA GLU A 18 -9.23 -1.18 -0.79
C GLU A 18 -10.08 -0.41 0.21
N ASN A 19 -11.36 -0.80 0.31
CA ASN A 19 -12.25 -0.31 1.35
C ASN A 19 -12.42 -1.39 2.41
N ARG A 20 -12.25 -1.04 3.67
CA ARG A 20 -12.41 -1.93 4.82
C ARG A 20 -13.42 -1.33 5.78
N GLU A 21 -14.35 -2.14 6.25
CA GLU A 21 -15.31 -1.74 7.28
C GLU A 21 -14.67 -1.79 8.67
N ASP A 22 -13.68 -2.67 8.85
CA ASP A 22 -13.01 -2.92 10.13
C ASP A 22 -11.67 -2.17 10.25
N LEU A 23 -11.56 -1.36 11.31
CA LEU A 23 -10.34 -0.65 11.69
C LEU A 23 -9.25 -1.62 12.14
N HIS A 24 -9.61 -2.75 12.76
CA HIS A 24 -8.64 -3.69 13.29
C HIS A 24 -7.80 -4.30 12.18
N ALA A 25 -8.44 -4.79 11.12
CA ALA A 25 -7.78 -5.28 9.90
C ALA A 25 -6.83 -4.24 9.28
N VAL A 26 -7.22 -2.96 9.29
CA VAL A 26 -6.34 -1.86 8.86
C VAL A 26 -5.16 -1.79 9.82
N THR A 27 -5.38 -1.63 11.12
CA THR A 27 -4.29 -1.48 12.10
C THR A 27 -3.31 -2.67 12.17
N GLU A 28 -3.73 -3.89 11.86
CA GLU A 28 -2.84 -5.05 11.75
C GLU A 28 -1.95 -4.99 10.50
N LEU A 29 -2.51 -4.57 9.35
CA LEU A 29 -1.71 -4.27 8.16
C LEU A 29 -0.66 -3.17 8.44
N PHE A 30 -1.02 -2.17 9.24
CA PHE A 30 -0.11 -1.13 9.70
C PHE A 30 1.00 -1.64 10.62
N ARG A 31 0.65 -2.43 11.62
CA ARG A 31 1.62 -2.96 12.59
C ARG A 31 2.59 -3.92 11.92
N SER A 32 2.09 -4.76 11.02
CA SER A 32 2.94 -5.65 10.24
C SER A 32 3.87 -4.87 9.31
N SER A 33 3.43 -3.74 8.75
CA SER A 33 4.25 -2.93 7.85
C SER A 33 5.35 -2.15 8.54
N GLN A 34 5.18 -1.78 9.82
CA GLN A 34 6.23 -1.17 10.63
C GLN A 34 7.38 -2.12 11.01
N ASN A 35 7.28 -3.41 10.69
CA ASN A 35 8.37 -4.36 10.90
C ASN A 35 9.32 -4.34 9.68
N PRO A 36 10.55 -3.79 9.80
CA PRO A 36 11.48 -3.61 8.68
C PRO A 36 11.94 -4.92 8.03
N ASN A 37 11.70 -6.07 8.69
CA ASN A 37 12.08 -7.38 8.17
C ASN A 37 11.00 -8.06 7.30
N VAL A 38 9.77 -7.52 7.18
CA VAL A 38 8.62 -8.40 6.87
C VAL A 38 7.84 -8.12 5.59
N ILE A 39 7.75 -6.92 5.01
CA ILE A 39 6.76 -6.74 3.92
C ILE A 39 7.40 -6.54 2.55
N ASP A 40 7.84 -7.66 1.95
CA ASP A 40 7.72 -7.84 0.51
C ASP A 40 6.23 -8.03 0.19
N CYS A 41 5.61 -7.02 -0.42
CA CYS A 41 4.25 -7.09 -0.89
C CYS A 41 4.21 -7.44 -2.38
N ILE A 42 3.19 -8.18 -2.76
CA ILE A 42 2.84 -8.43 -4.15
C ILE A 42 1.57 -7.63 -4.43
N ILE A 43 1.71 -6.53 -5.15
CA ILE A 43 0.59 -5.67 -5.53
C ILE A 43 0.25 -5.99 -6.97
N THR A 44 -0.99 -6.40 -7.22
CA THR A 44 -1.52 -6.49 -8.57
C THR A 44 -2.23 -5.17 -8.87
N ASP A 45 -1.71 -4.43 -9.86
CA ASP A 45 -2.30 -3.16 -10.28
C ASP A 45 -3.61 -3.37 -11.05
N GLY A 46 -4.36 -2.29 -11.32
CA GLY A 46 -5.60 -2.35 -12.10
C GLY A 46 -5.45 -2.84 -13.54
N LYS A 47 -4.22 -3.07 -14.03
CA LYS A 47 -3.92 -3.63 -15.35
C LYS A 47 -3.48 -5.10 -15.26
N ASN A 48 -3.74 -5.77 -14.13
CA ASN A 48 -3.30 -7.13 -13.83
C ASN A 48 -1.78 -7.33 -13.85
N ARG A 49 -0.98 -6.26 -13.69
CA ARG A 49 0.47 -6.40 -13.55
C ARG A 49 0.80 -6.60 -12.09
N THR A 50 1.45 -7.72 -11.83
CA THR A 50 1.91 -8.07 -10.49
C THR A 50 3.28 -7.48 -10.26
N ARG A 51 3.37 -6.53 -9.33
CA ARG A 51 4.61 -5.85 -8.95
C ARG A 51 4.99 -6.21 -7.52
N ARG A 52 6.28 -6.44 -7.31
CA ARG A 52 6.84 -6.63 -5.97
C ARG A 52 7.26 -5.29 -5.41
N GLY A 53 6.92 -5.01 -4.16
CA GLY A 53 7.31 -3.77 -3.49
C GLY A 53 7.73 -4.02 -2.06
N LYS A 54 8.57 -3.14 -1.54
CA LYS A 54 8.92 -3.11 -0.11
C LYS A 54 8.19 -1.97 0.57
N PHE A 55 7.56 -2.23 1.70
CA PHE A 55 6.95 -1.15 2.48
C PHE A 55 8.00 -0.11 2.90
N VAL A 56 7.64 1.17 2.80
CA VAL A 56 8.52 2.29 3.15
C VAL A 56 7.95 3.05 4.33
N THR A 57 6.72 3.53 4.20
CA THR A 57 6.07 4.38 5.20
C THR A 57 4.57 4.34 5.02
N CYS A 58 3.86 4.83 6.03
CA CYS A 58 2.44 5.07 5.91
C CYS A 58 2.08 6.49 6.32
N THR A 59 1.16 7.10 5.60
CA THR A 59 0.55 8.38 5.95
C THR A 59 -0.95 8.22 6.13
N ILE A 60 -1.55 9.05 6.97
CA ILE A 60 -3.00 9.08 7.19
C ILE A 60 -3.47 10.45 6.73
N ASN A 61 -4.38 10.47 5.77
CA ASN A 61 -5.07 11.68 5.34
C ASN A 61 -6.48 11.66 5.92
N GLU A 62 -6.84 12.74 6.63
CA GLU A 62 -8.20 12.93 7.12
C GLU A 62 -8.90 13.95 6.20
N GLU A 63 -9.94 13.52 5.49
CA GLU A 63 -10.75 14.38 4.61
C GLU A 63 -12.23 14.21 4.99
N ASN A 64 -12.91 15.29 5.36
CA ASN A 64 -14.37 15.31 5.59
C ASN A 64 -14.91 14.17 6.49
N ASN A 65 -14.23 13.88 7.62
CA ASN A 65 -14.48 12.76 8.55
C ASN A 65 -14.11 11.35 8.04
N ASP A 66 -13.63 11.20 6.80
CA ASP A 66 -13.08 9.95 6.31
C ASP A 66 -11.57 9.88 6.57
N LYS A 67 -11.10 8.68 6.96
CA LYS A 67 -9.67 8.39 7.13
C LYS A 67 -9.18 7.57 5.95
N ILE A 68 -8.25 8.13 5.20
CA ILE A 68 -7.57 7.50 4.08
C ILE A 68 -6.15 7.13 4.51
N TYR A 69 -5.90 5.84 4.58
CA TYR A 69 -4.63 5.24 4.92
C TYR A 69 -3.81 5.00 3.66
N LYS A 70 -2.67 5.67 3.51
CA LYS A 70 -1.79 5.54 2.35
C LYS A 70 -0.55 4.75 2.73
N LEU A 71 -0.51 3.49 2.33
CA LEU A 71 0.64 2.60 2.48
C LEU A 71 1.59 2.82 1.30
N HIS A 72 2.78 3.36 1.55
CA HIS A 72 3.79 3.65 0.52
C HIS A 72 4.74 2.48 0.38
N PHE A 73 4.91 2.00 -0.85
CA PHE A 73 5.77 0.89 -1.20
C PHE A 73 6.81 1.32 -2.24
N LYS A 74 8.08 0.99 -1.98
CA LYS A 74 9.13 1.09 -2.99
C LYS A 74 9.01 -0.12 -3.90
N MET A 75 8.45 0.09 -5.08
CA MET A 75 8.30 -0.96 -6.09
C MET A 75 9.66 -1.37 -6.63
N MET A 76 9.87 -2.68 -6.77
CA MET A 76 11.04 -3.20 -7.47
C MET A 76 10.81 -3.06 -8.98
N PRO A 77 11.84 -2.67 -9.76
CA PRO A 77 11.73 -2.66 -11.20
C PRO A 77 11.32 -4.06 -11.69
N GLU A 78 10.35 -4.11 -12.60
CA GLU A 78 10.04 -5.33 -13.34
C GLU A 78 11.37 -5.77 -13.96
N LYS A 79 11.84 -6.98 -13.63
CA LYS A 79 12.99 -7.55 -14.35
C LYS A 79 12.55 -7.62 -15.80
N ILE A 80 13.04 -6.67 -16.60
CA ILE A 80 13.02 -6.78 -18.06
C ILE A 80 13.80 -8.06 -18.32
N GLN A 81 13.12 -9.16 -18.66
CA GLN A 81 13.79 -10.26 -19.33
C GLN A 81 14.28 -9.67 -20.64
N ALA A 82 15.61 -9.60 -20.74
CA ALA A 82 16.36 -9.15 -21.91
C ALA A 82 16.07 -10.02 -23.14
#